data_AF-A0A673KUA2-F1
#
_entry.id   AF-A0A673KUA2-F1
#
_cell.length_a   1.000
_cell.length_b   1.000
_cell.length_c   1.000
_cell.angle_alpha   90.00
_cell.angle_beta   90.00
_cell.angle_gamma   90.00
#
_symmetry.space_group_name_H-M   'P 1'
#
loop_
_entity.id
_entity.type
_entity.pdbx_description
1 polymer ?
#
loop_
_entity_poly.entity_id
_entity_poly.type
_entity_poly.pdbx_seq_one_letter_code
_entity_poly.pdbx_strand_id
1 'polypeptide(L)'
;MEDLLQSLMDQSSNANPKLLLRRTESIVEKLLTNWMSICLYGFLRESVGQPLFLLVSALTQQISKGPVDSVTEKALYTLSEDWLLCQAQDFEALKLKVVFAVGTGGEVSEPLEVNALTCDTIQQVKEKILQTFQRKFGFLFQQIRDIEIEYEKERKFVMLQEVDESSEIRGHVTMLNTLKHYQVGDGSCIKVITTKVHAPLRSQSSVKDDENFAVKYFHLVDPDIDTDLSKHPEKKALKFKEMYLTKLLSTKVRIIDTQKH
;
A
#
# COMPACT_ATOMS: atom_id res chain seq x y z
N MET A 1 32.69 -22.93 14.84
CA MET A 1 31.30 -23.18 14.37
C MET A 1 31.13 -24.63 14.03
N GLU A 2 32.00 -25.17 13.18
CA GLU A 2 32.00 -26.57 12.77
C GLU A 2 31.96 -27.53 13.97
N ASP A 3 32.81 -27.33 14.98
CA ASP A 3 32.79 -28.14 16.20
C ASP A 3 31.46 -28.08 16.98
N LEU A 4 30.81 -26.91 16.99
CA LEU A 4 29.52 -26.74 17.66
C LEU A 4 28.39 -27.41 16.86
N LEU A 5 28.47 -27.40 15.52
CA LEU A 5 27.51 -28.09 14.66
C LEU A 5 27.66 -29.60 14.80
N GLN A 6 28.90 -30.09 14.83
CA GLN A 6 29.22 -31.49 15.07
C GLN A 6 28.70 -31.93 16.46
N SER A 7 28.94 -31.12 17.49
CA SER A 7 28.42 -31.38 18.84
C SER A 7 26.88 -31.45 18.85
N LEU A 8 26.21 -30.58 18.10
CA LEU A 8 24.75 -30.60 17.97
C LEU A 8 24.26 -31.87 17.25
N MET A 9 24.96 -32.32 16.21
CA MET A 9 24.67 -33.56 15.50
C MET A 9 24.82 -34.79 16.42
N ASP A 10 25.88 -34.83 17.21
CA ASP A 10 26.19 -35.97 18.08
C ASP A 10 25.23 -36.05 19.29
N GLN A 11 24.88 -34.89 19.87
CA GLN A 11 23.93 -34.79 20.98
C GLN A 11 22.48 -35.06 20.56
N SER A 12 22.15 -34.84 19.29
CA SER A 12 20.82 -35.14 18.72
C SER A 12 20.69 -36.58 18.21
N SER A 13 21.58 -37.48 18.61
CA SER A 13 21.62 -38.90 18.22
C SER A 13 20.32 -39.69 18.44
N ASN A 14 19.47 -39.27 19.39
CA ASN A 14 18.15 -39.87 19.64
C ASN A 14 17.00 -39.21 18.84
N ALA A 15 17.27 -38.10 18.14
CA ALA A 15 16.31 -37.42 17.29
C ALA A 15 16.42 -37.91 15.84
N ASN A 16 15.34 -37.78 15.08
CA ASN A 16 15.37 -38.11 13.66
C ASN A 16 16.31 -37.14 12.92
N PRO A 17 17.37 -37.61 12.24
CA PRO A 17 18.36 -36.74 11.60
C PRO A 17 17.76 -35.87 10.49
N LYS A 18 16.62 -36.26 9.91
CA LYS A 18 15.86 -35.42 8.95
C LYS A 18 15.24 -34.18 9.57
N LEU A 19 15.20 -34.10 10.89
CA LEU A 19 14.65 -32.96 11.64
C LEU A 19 15.74 -31.99 12.11
N LEU A 20 17.02 -32.31 11.89
CA LEU A 20 18.12 -31.43 12.27
C LEU A 20 18.04 -30.09 11.53
N LEU A 21 18.33 -28.99 12.22
CA LEU A 21 18.28 -27.62 11.68
C LEU A 21 16.89 -27.20 11.16
N ARG A 22 15.83 -27.94 11.47
CA ARG A 22 14.45 -27.60 11.06
C ARG A 22 13.95 -26.32 11.74
N ARG A 23 14.45 -26.02 12.93
CA ARG A 23 14.12 -24.86 13.75
C ARG A 23 15.40 -24.30 14.37
N THR A 24 15.37 -23.06 14.83
CA THR A 24 16.50 -22.46 15.56
C THR A 24 16.26 -22.62 17.06
N GLU A 25 16.74 -23.72 17.62
CA GLU A 25 16.57 -24.08 19.05
C GLU A 25 17.88 -23.97 19.84
N SER A 26 19.01 -23.77 19.15
CA SER A 26 20.35 -23.65 19.72
C SER A 26 21.10 -22.41 19.23
N ILE A 27 22.15 -22.05 19.97
CA ILE A 27 23.05 -20.94 19.60
C ILE A 27 23.73 -21.22 18.26
N VAL A 28 24.15 -22.47 18.01
CA VAL A 28 24.89 -22.80 16.78
C VAL A 28 24.03 -22.69 15.53
N GLU A 29 22.74 -22.97 15.60
CA GLU A 29 21.80 -22.76 14.47
C GLU A 29 21.64 -21.28 14.13
N LYS A 30 21.55 -20.41 15.14
CA LYS A 30 21.51 -18.95 14.92
C LYS A 30 22.85 -18.45 14.37
N LEU A 31 23.95 -18.96 14.90
CA LEU A 31 25.30 -18.63 14.46
C LEU A 31 25.54 -19.07 13.01
N LEU A 32 25.01 -20.22 12.60
CA LEU A 32 25.00 -20.69 11.21
C LEU A 32 24.22 -19.73 10.29
N THR A 33 23.03 -19.27 10.72
CA THR A 33 22.25 -18.28 9.96
C THR A 33 23.05 -16.98 9.77
N ASN A 34 23.68 -16.48 10.84
CA ASN A 34 24.49 -15.27 10.79
C ASN A 34 25.69 -15.42 9.86
N TRP A 35 26.36 -16.58 9.90
CA TRP A 35 27.49 -16.85 9.02
C TRP A 35 27.09 -16.99 7.56
N MET A 36 25.98 -17.67 7.27
CA MET A 36 25.40 -17.70 5.92
C MET A 36 25.13 -16.28 5.42
N SER A 37 24.54 -15.40 6.24
CA SER A 37 24.33 -14.00 5.86
C SER A 37 25.63 -13.26 5.53
N ILE A 38 26.70 -13.47 6.30
CA ILE A 38 28.01 -12.83 6.05
C ILE A 38 28.63 -13.37 4.75
N CYS A 39 28.69 -14.68 4.60
CA CYS A 39 29.33 -15.33 3.45
C CYS A 39 28.55 -15.11 2.14
N LEU A 40 27.22 -15.05 2.20
CA LEU A 40 26.36 -14.89 1.03
C LEU A 40 26.03 -13.43 0.70
N TYR A 41 26.46 -12.45 1.51
CA TYR A 41 26.16 -11.03 1.23
C TYR A 41 26.67 -10.55 -0.13
N GLY A 42 27.90 -10.95 -0.52
CA GLY A 42 28.46 -10.62 -1.83
C GLY A 42 27.60 -11.18 -2.97
N PHE A 43 27.27 -12.47 -2.90
CA PHE A 43 26.39 -13.14 -3.85
C PHE A 43 24.98 -12.51 -3.89
N LEU A 44 24.41 -12.17 -2.74
CA LEU A 44 23.13 -11.47 -2.64
C LEU A 44 23.21 -10.14 -3.39
N ARG A 45 24.23 -9.33 -3.13
CA ARG A 45 24.37 -8.01 -3.76
C ARG A 45 24.62 -8.11 -5.27
N GLU A 46 25.41 -9.08 -5.72
CA GLU A 46 25.89 -9.17 -7.10
C GLU A 46 24.94 -9.96 -8.03
N SER A 47 24.19 -10.93 -7.50
CA SER A 47 23.38 -11.85 -8.33
C SER A 47 21.90 -11.88 -7.98
N VAL A 48 21.53 -11.77 -6.71
CA VAL A 48 20.13 -11.98 -6.26
C VAL A 48 19.39 -10.67 -5.99
N GLY A 49 20.10 -9.60 -5.64
CA GLY A 49 19.56 -8.36 -5.12
C GLY A 49 18.70 -7.61 -6.13
N GLN A 50 19.18 -7.48 -7.38
CA GLN A 50 18.41 -6.83 -8.45
C GLN A 50 17.13 -7.61 -8.80
N PRO A 51 17.16 -8.93 -9.08
CA PRO A 51 15.94 -9.73 -9.28
C PRO A 51 14.95 -9.62 -8.12
N LEU A 52 15.44 -9.70 -6.87
CA LEU A 52 14.58 -9.59 -5.69
C LEU A 52 13.92 -8.20 -5.61
N PHE A 53 14.68 -7.13 -5.85
CA PHE A 53 14.15 -5.77 -5.88
C PHE A 53 13.10 -5.58 -7.00
N LEU A 54 13.36 -6.12 -8.20
CA LEU A 54 12.43 -6.07 -9.32
C LEU A 54 11.15 -6.86 -9.01
N LEU A 55 11.24 -8.01 -8.36
CA LEU A 55 10.08 -8.78 -7.92
C LEU A 55 9.22 -8.00 -6.93
N VAL A 56 9.83 -7.41 -5.90
CA VAL A 56 9.12 -6.57 -4.91
C VAL A 56 8.49 -5.37 -5.60
N SER A 57 9.21 -4.71 -6.51
CA SER A 57 8.71 -3.56 -7.26
C SER A 57 7.52 -3.93 -8.16
N ALA A 58 7.61 -5.06 -8.87
CA ALA A 58 6.54 -5.57 -9.72
C ALA A 58 5.30 -5.94 -8.91
N LEU A 59 5.47 -6.56 -7.73
CA LEU A 59 4.39 -6.87 -6.80
C LEU A 59 3.69 -5.60 -6.33
N THR A 60 4.44 -4.64 -5.80
CA THR A 60 3.90 -3.36 -5.32
C THR A 60 3.15 -2.63 -6.44
N GLN A 61 3.72 -2.57 -7.64
CA GLN A 61 3.08 -1.94 -8.78
C GLN A 61 1.80 -2.69 -9.19
N GLN A 62 1.81 -4.01 -9.19
CA GLN A 62 0.65 -4.82 -9.57
C GLN A 62 -0.49 -4.68 -8.56
N ILE A 63 -0.18 -4.64 -7.26
CA ILE A 63 -1.16 -4.39 -6.19
C ILE A 63 -1.76 -2.99 -6.38
N SER A 64 -0.92 -1.96 -6.61
CA SER A 64 -1.37 -0.56 -6.74
C SER A 64 -2.27 -0.25 -7.94
N LYS A 65 -2.40 -1.18 -8.91
CA LYS A 65 -3.28 -1.06 -10.08
C LYS A 65 -4.75 -1.33 -9.76
N GLY A 66 -5.05 -1.88 -8.59
CA GLY A 66 -6.40 -2.14 -8.13
C GLY A 66 -6.70 -1.46 -6.80
N PRO A 67 -7.97 -1.46 -6.38
CA PRO A 67 -8.36 -0.93 -5.08
C PRO A 67 -7.65 -1.64 -3.93
N VAL A 68 -7.22 -0.85 -2.95
CA VAL A 68 -6.66 -1.32 -1.68
C VAL A 68 -7.44 -0.65 -0.56
N ASP A 69 -8.03 -1.44 0.33
CA ASP A 69 -8.71 -0.94 1.51
C ASP A 69 -7.69 -0.33 2.48
N SER A 70 -7.92 0.89 2.95
CA SER A 70 -6.90 1.62 3.72
C SER A 70 -6.87 1.23 5.20
N VAL A 71 -7.82 0.41 5.65
CA VAL A 71 -7.98 0.01 7.05
C VAL A 71 -7.53 -1.44 7.26
N THR A 72 -7.98 -2.34 6.39
CA THR A 72 -7.68 -3.78 6.42
C THR A 72 -6.49 -4.17 5.55
N GLU A 73 -6.01 -3.27 4.70
CA GLU A 73 -4.96 -3.49 3.69
C GLU A 73 -5.29 -4.58 2.66
N LYS A 74 -6.54 -5.06 2.61
CA LYS A 74 -7.00 -6.00 1.59
C LYS A 74 -7.00 -5.34 0.22
N ALA A 75 -6.51 -6.06 -0.78
CA ALA A 75 -6.36 -5.56 -2.13
C ALA A 75 -7.07 -6.44 -3.17
N LEU A 76 -7.52 -5.83 -4.27
CA LEU A 76 -8.13 -6.58 -5.37
C LEU A 76 -7.12 -7.49 -6.09
N TYR A 77 -5.89 -6.99 -6.28
CA TYR A 77 -4.78 -7.78 -6.83
C TYR A 77 -3.87 -8.19 -5.69
N THR A 78 -3.80 -9.48 -5.41
CA THR A 78 -2.97 -10.07 -4.36
C THR A 78 -2.60 -11.51 -4.72
N LEU A 79 -1.65 -12.08 -4.01
CA LEU A 79 -1.27 -13.50 -4.12
C LEU A 79 -1.85 -14.37 -3.00
N SER A 80 -2.53 -13.76 -2.02
CA SER A 80 -3.11 -14.46 -0.87
C SER A 80 -4.61 -14.25 -0.80
N GLU A 81 -5.34 -15.34 -0.57
CA GLU A 81 -6.79 -15.34 -0.41
C GLU A 81 -7.24 -14.58 0.85
N ASP A 82 -6.42 -14.57 1.91
CA ASP A 82 -6.71 -13.86 3.16
C ASP A 82 -6.69 -12.34 2.99
N TRP A 83 -5.85 -11.88 2.07
CA TRP A 83 -5.66 -10.47 1.73
C TRP A 83 -6.53 -10.00 0.54
N LEU A 84 -7.43 -10.84 0.05
CA LEU A 84 -8.26 -10.56 -1.11
C LEU A 84 -9.44 -9.66 -0.76
N LEU A 85 -9.55 -8.52 -1.45
CA LEU A 85 -10.69 -7.61 -1.34
C LEU A 85 -11.87 -8.15 -2.15
N CYS A 86 -12.86 -8.73 -1.45
CA CYS A 86 -14.03 -9.39 -2.05
C CYS A 86 -15.26 -8.46 -2.16
N GLN A 87 -15.05 -7.15 -2.04
CA GLN A 87 -16.10 -6.12 -2.05
C GLN A 87 -15.70 -4.96 -2.98
N ALA A 88 -14.97 -5.25 -4.05
CA ALA A 88 -14.53 -4.21 -4.96
C ALA A 88 -15.74 -3.47 -5.54
N GLN A 89 -15.94 -2.22 -5.10
CA GLN A 89 -16.88 -1.28 -5.70
C GLN A 89 -16.42 -0.90 -7.11
N ASP A 90 -17.32 -0.34 -7.91
CA ASP A 90 -16.94 0.24 -9.19
C ASP A 90 -15.88 1.33 -9.00
N PHE A 91 -14.73 1.13 -9.64
CA PHE A 91 -13.59 2.04 -9.61
C PHE A 91 -13.14 2.34 -11.04
N GLU A 92 -12.60 3.53 -11.24
CA GLU A 92 -12.06 4.00 -12.52
C GLU A 92 -10.62 4.44 -12.32
N ALA A 93 -9.78 4.22 -13.34
CA ALA A 93 -8.41 4.70 -13.34
C ALA A 93 -8.38 6.16 -13.77
N LEU A 94 -7.67 6.99 -13.00
CA LEU A 94 -7.50 8.41 -13.24
C LEU A 94 -6.03 8.73 -13.53
N LYS A 95 -5.79 9.56 -14.53
CA LYS A 95 -4.50 10.19 -14.83
C LYS A 95 -4.50 11.62 -14.33
N LEU A 96 -3.95 11.82 -13.14
CA LEU A 96 -3.88 13.13 -12.50
C LEU A 96 -2.69 13.93 -13.06
N LYS A 97 -2.89 15.23 -13.28
CA LYS A 97 -1.83 16.18 -13.61
C LYS A 97 -1.35 16.84 -12.33
N VAL A 98 -0.23 16.38 -11.79
CA VAL A 98 0.26 16.80 -10.48
C VAL A 98 1.30 17.89 -10.62
N VAL A 99 1.06 19.06 -10.03
CA VAL A 99 2.00 20.18 -10.02
C VAL A 99 2.51 20.41 -8.59
N PHE A 100 3.79 20.76 -8.45
CA PHE A 100 4.39 21.01 -7.14
C PHE A 100 4.55 22.52 -6.96
N ALA A 101 4.09 23.06 -5.83
CA ALA A 101 4.31 24.46 -5.49
C ALA A 101 5.81 24.73 -5.31
N VAL A 102 6.32 25.80 -5.93
CA VAL A 102 7.72 26.21 -5.87
C VAL A 102 7.81 27.60 -5.26
N GLY A 103 8.55 27.73 -4.16
CA GLY A 103 8.73 29.01 -3.47
C GLY A 103 7.42 29.65 -2.99
N THR A 104 7.49 30.86 -2.44
CA THR A 104 6.31 31.53 -1.84
C THR A 104 5.47 32.33 -2.84
N GLY A 105 5.92 32.45 -4.10
CA GLY A 105 5.31 33.30 -5.14
C GLY A 105 4.14 32.68 -5.90
N GLY A 106 3.68 31.48 -5.53
CA GLY A 106 2.58 30.79 -6.21
C GLY A 106 2.97 30.11 -7.53
N GLU A 107 4.27 30.10 -7.86
CA GLU A 107 4.83 29.35 -8.98
C GLU A 107 4.64 27.83 -8.78
N VAL A 108 4.49 27.12 -9.89
CA VAL A 108 4.30 25.67 -9.89
C VAL A 108 5.25 25.01 -10.89
N SER A 109 5.63 23.78 -10.59
CA SER A 109 6.46 22.96 -11.49
C SER A 109 5.74 22.59 -12.79
N GLU A 110 6.48 22.02 -13.74
CA GLU A 110 5.87 21.25 -14.81
C GLU A 110 5.02 20.09 -14.24
N PRO A 111 3.91 19.73 -14.91
CA PRO A 111 3.02 18.68 -14.44
C PRO A 111 3.64 17.28 -14.54
N LEU A 112 3.45 16.50 -13.48
CA LEU A 112 3.76 15.08 -13.38
C LEU A 112 2.48 14.26 -13.56
N GLU A 113 2.44 13.35 -14.55
CA GLU A 113 1.32 12.42 -14.71
C GLU A 113 1.40 11.33 -13.62
N VAL A 114 0.34 11.20 -12.81
CA VAL A 114 0.23 10.20 -11.74
C VAL A 114 -1.05 9.39 -11.93
N ASN A 115 -0.92 8.07 -11.97
CA ASN A 115 -2.07 7.17 -12.02
C ASN A 115 -2.64 6.97 -10.61
N ALA A 116 -3.94 7.17 -10.46
CA ALA A 116 -4.71 6.91 -9.25
C ALA A 116 -6.02 6.19 -9.60
N LEU A 117 -6.80 5.82 -8.59
CA LEU A 117 -8.13 5.23 -8.72
C LEU A 117 -9.14 6.18 -8.06
N THR A 118 -10.36 6.22 -8.59
CA THR A 118 -11.46 6.99 -7.96
C THR A 118 -11.68 6.61 -6.49
N CYS A 119 -11.42 5.36 -6.13
CA CYS A 119 -11.53 4.85 -4.77
C CYS A 119 -10.24 4.97 -3.94
N ASP A 120 -9.19 5.64 -4.38
CA ASP A 120 -8.02 5.86 -3.52
C ASP A 120 -8.35 6.91 -2.44
N THR A 121 -7.92 6.67 -1.20
CA THR A 121 -7.96 7.69 -0.14
C THR A 121 -6.96 8.81 -0.41
N ILE A 122 -7.15 9.96 0.26
CA ILE A 122 -6.23 11.11 0.12
C ILE A 122 -4.79 10.72 0.45
N GLN A 123 -4.57 9.92 1.49
CA GLN A 123 -3.23 9.42 1.82
C GLN A 123 -2.66 8.50 0.74
N GLN A 124 -3.46 7.56 0.20
CA GLN A 124 -3.02 6.68 -0.89
C GLN A 124 -2.61 7.48 -2.14
N VAL A 125 -3.31 8.58 -2.44
CA VAL A 125 -2.96 9.49 -3.53
C VAL A 125 -1.62 10.19 -3.24
N LYS A 126 -1.41 10.71 -2.02
CA LYS A 126 -0.12 11.28 -1.58
C LYS A 126 1.02 10.27 -1.77
N GLU A 127 0.81 9.02 -1.37
CA GLU A 127 1.78 7.92 -1.55
C GLU A 127 2.09 7.67 -3.04
N LYS A 128 1.07 7.58 -3.90
CA LYS A 128 1.25 7.39 -5.35
C LYS A 128 1.98 8.56 -6.01
N ILE A 129 1.73 9.79 -5.58
CA ILE A 129 2.43 10.99 -6.04
C ILE A 129 3.92 10.90 -5.67
N LEU A 130 4.23 10.66 -4.39
CA LEU A 130 5.61 10.60 -3.90
C LEU A 130 6.39 9.45 -4.53
N GLN A 131 5.77 8.28 -4.68
CA GLN A 131 6.39 7.14 -5.37
C GLN A 131 6.67 7.44 -6.84
N THR A 132 5.73 8.10 -7.53
CA THR A 132 5.91 8.47 -8.95
C THR A 132 7.00 9.52 -9.11
N PHE A 133 7.06 10.50 -8.21
CA PHE A 133 8.13 11.48 -8.14
C PHE A 133 9.49 10.80 -7.94
N GLN A 134 9.63 9.96 -6.92
CA GLN A 134 10.89 9.26 -6.62
C GLN A 134 11.34 8.39 -7.79
N ARG A 135 10.41 7.67 -8.46
CA ARG A 135 10.71 6.87 -9.65
C ARG A 135 11.21 7.71 -10.83
N LYS A 136 10.64 8.91 -11.03
CA LYS A 136 11.02 9.80 -12.14
C LYS A 136 12.33 10.54 -11.89
N PHE A 137 12.56 11.01 -10.66
CA PHE A 137 13.66 11.94 -10.35
C PHE A 137 14.80 11.31 -9.53
N GLY A 138 14.60 10.12 -8.95
CA GLY A 138 15.64 9.39 -8.22
C GLY A 138 15.88 9.82 -6.77
N PHE A 139 15.09 10.77 -6.24
CA PHE A 139 15.17 11.22 -4.85
C PHE A 139 13.78 11.44 -4.23
N LEU A 140 13.72 11.50 -2.91
CA LEU A 140 12.48 11.75 -2.16
C LEU A 140 12.15 13.26 -2.17
N PHE A 141 10.92 13.62 -2.54
CA PHE A 141 10.47 15.01 -2.51
C PHE A 141 10.38 15.54 -1.07
N GLN A 142 9.56 14.91 -0.25
CA GLN A 142 9.35 15.25 1.16
C GLN A 142 8.72 14.06 1.91
N GLN A 143 8.73 14.10 3.24
CA GLN A 143 7.95 13.16 4.07
C GLN A 143 6.45 13.31 3.79
N ILE A 144 5.69 12.21 3.81
CA ILE A 144 4.26 12.20 3.50
C ILE A 144 3.42 13.15 4.39
N ARG A 145 3.77 13.21 5.68
CA ARG A 145 3.15 14.09 6.70
C ARG A 145 3.45 15.57 6.51
N ASP A 146 4.45 15.91 5.71
CA ASP A 146 4.84 17.30 5.43
C ASP A 146 4.20 17.81 4.12
N ILE A 147 3.37 17.00 3.44
CA ILE A 147 2.69 17.38 2.20
C ILE A 147 1.18 17.36 2.34
N GLU A 148 0.55 18.34 1.70
CA GLU A 148 -0.89 18.38 1.47
C GLU A 148 -1.17 18.46 -0.03
N ILE A 149 -2.38 18.07 -0.43
CA ILE A 149 -2.80 18.13 -1.83
C ILE A 149 -4.07 18.98 -1.96
N GLU A 150 -4.08 19.82 -2.99
CA GLU A 150 -5.22 20.65 -3.36
C GLU A 150 -5.72 20.23 -4.75
N TYR A 151 -7.04 20.18 -4.90
CA TYR A 151 -7.71 19.91 -6.16
C TYR A 151 -8.23 21.22 -6.79
N GLU A 152 -7.96 21.41 -8.08
CA GLU A 152 -8.55 22.52 -8.83
C GLU A 152 -10.01 22.24 -9.19
N LYS A 153 -10.94 22.89 -8.47
CA LYS A 153 -12.37 22.89 -8.76
C LYS A 153 -12.80 24.30 -9.17
N GLU A 154 -13.34 24.44 -10.39
CA GLU A 154 -13.84 25.73 -10.91
C GLU A 154 -12.81 26.88 -10.81
N ARG A 155 -11.54 26.60 -11.15
CA ARG A 155 -10.39 27.54 -11.06
C ARG A 155 -10.02 27.96 -9.63
N LYS A 156 -10.51 27.26 -8.61
CA LYS A 156 -10.10 27.43 -7.22
C LYS A 156 -9.47 26.14 -6.72
N PHE A 157 -8.38 26.27 -5.98
CA PHE A 157 -7.76 25.15 -5.29
C PHE A 157 -8.47 24.90 -3.96
N VAL A 158 -8.96 23.68 -3.78
CA VAL A 158 -9.60 23.20 -2.56
C VAL A 158 -8.72 22.11 -1.96
N MET A 159 -8.34 22.28 -0.70
CA MET A 159 -7.54 21.30 0.02
C MET A 159 -8.33 20.01 0.23
N LEU A 160 -7.74 18.87 -0.17
CA LEU A 160 -8.33 17.55 0.06
C LEU A 160 -7.87 17.03 1.41
N GLN A 161 -8.81 16.58 2.21
CA GLN A 161 -8.58 16.13 3.59
C GLN A 161 -8.92 14.65 3.72
N GLU A 162 -8.22 13.93 4.59
CA GLU A 162 -8.50 12.51 4.84
C GLU A 162 -9.92 12.29 5.38
N VAL A 163 -10.39 13.22 6.22
CA VAL A 163 -11.76 13.34 6.73
C VAL A 163 -12.09 14.83 6.85
N ASP A 164 -13.31 15.22 6.51
CA ASP A 164 -13.82 16.58 6.67
C ASP A 164 -15.31 16.59 7.05
N GLU A 165 -15.92 17.77 7.15
CA GLU A 165 -17.33 17.94 7.51
C GLU A 165 -18.32 17.29 6.52
N SER A 166 -17.87 16.94 5.32
CA SER A 166 -18.68 16.30 4.30
C SER A 166 -18.54 14.77 4.28
N SER A 167 -17.63 14.20 5.08
CA SER A 167 -17.37 12.76 5.12
C SER A 167 -18.62 11.96 5.49
N GLU A 168 -18.84 10.85 4.79
CA GLU A 168 -19.96 9.94 5.06
C GLU A 168 -19.78 9.26 6.44
N ILE A 169 -20.83 9.24 7.26
CA ILE A 169 -20.83 8.58 8.56
C ILE A 169 -21.83 7.42 8.51
N ARG A 170 -21.38 6.23 8.88
CA ARG A 170 -22.22 5.03 9.04
C ARG A 170 -22.19 4.57 10.49
N GLY A 171 -23.31 4.74 11.19
CA GLY A 171 -23.39 4.46 12.63
C GLY A 171 -22.41 5.32 13.41
N HIS A 172 -21.34 4.69 13.91
CA HIS A 172 -20.27 5.35 14.67
C HIS A 172 -18.93 5.43 13.93
N VAL A 173 -18.89 5.00 12.66
CA VAL A 173 -17.66 4.91 11.87
C VAL A 173 -17.72 5.91 10.72
N THR A 174 -16.62 6.63 10.49
CA THR A 174 -16.51 7.65 9.44
C THR A 174 -15.79 7.09 8.22
N MET A 175 -16.33 7.33 7.02
CA MET A 175 -15.69 6.92 5.77
C MET A 175 -14.52 7.84 5.45
N LEU A 176 -13.37 7.26 5.12
CA LEU A 176 -12.24 8.03 4.60
C LEU A 176 -12.58 8.64 3.25
N ASN A 177 -12.22 9.91 3.07
CA ASN A 177 -12.47 10.63 1.83
C ASN A 177 -11.60 10.07 0.69
N THR A 178 -12.22 9.91 -0.47
CA THR A 178 -11.60 9.37 -1.69
C THR A 178 -11.58 10.41 -2.82
N LEU A 179 -10.91 10.13 -3.92
CA LEU A 179 -11.01 10.97 -5.12
C LEU A 179 -12.45 11.08 -5.64
N LYS A 180 -13.24 10.00 -5.54
CA LYS A 180 -14.67 9.98 -5.90
C LYS A 180 -15.50 10.88 -5.00
N HIS A 181 -15.20 10.92 -3.70
CA HIS A 181 -15.86 11.83 -2.74
C HIS A 181 -15.78 13.29 -3.20
N TYR A 182 -14.59 13.71 -3.62
CA TYR A 182 -14.36 15.08 -4.12
C TYR A 182 -14.71 15.27 -5.60
N GLN A 183 -15.26 14.26 -6.27
CA GLN A 183 -15.61 14.28 -7.70
C GLN A 183 -14.41 14.64 -8.59
N VAL A 184 -13.23 14.11 -8.25
CA VAL A 184 -12.02 14.29 -9.06
C VAL A 184 -12.14 13.42 -10.32
N GLY A 185 -11.95 14.04 -11.49
CA GLY A 185 -12.06 13.40 -12.78
C GLY A 185 -10.72 13.03 -13.41
N ASP A 186 -10.76 12.37 -14.55
CA ASP A 186 -9.56 12.08 -15.34
C ASP A 186 -8.94 13.37 -15.88
N GLY A 187 -7.61 13.47 -15.86
CA GLY A 187 -6.89 14.65 -16.30
C GLY A 187 -6.94 15.86 -15.35
N SER A 188 -7.59 15.72 -14.19
CA SER A 188 -7.69 16.77 -13.17
C SER A 188 -6.32 17.25 -12.66
N CYS A 189 -6.24 18.54 -12.34
CA CYS A 189 -5.05 19.16 -11.77
C CYS A 189 -5.03 18.99 -10.24
N ILE A 190 -3.94 18.43 -9.72
CA ILE A 190 -3.67 18.31 -8.28
C ILE A 190 -2.40 19.09 -7.96
N LYS A 191 -2.48 20.00 -7.00
CA LYS A 191 -1.35 20.78 -6.53
C LYS A 191 -0.82 20.20 -5.22
N VAL A 192 0.48 19.94 -5.16
CA VAL A 192 1.18 19.51 -3.94
C VAL A 192 1.76 20.73 -3.25
N ILE A 193 1.48 20.88 -1.96
CA ILE A 193 2.04 21.94 -1.12
C ILE A 193 2.81 21.33 0.05
N THR A 194 3.95 21.93 0.37
CA THR A 194 4.72 21.61 1.58
C THR A 194 4.20 22.44 2.75
N THR A 195 3.73 21.80 3.82
CA THR A 195 3.12 22.47 4.99
C THR A 195 4.05 23.51 5.61
N LYS A 196 5.33 23.18 5.77
CA LYS A 196 6.36 24.07 6.34
C LYS A 196 6.55 25.38 5.57
N VAL A 197 6.23 25.41 4.27
CA VAL A 197 6.51 26.56 3.39
C VAL A 197 5.23 27.33 3.04
N HIS A 198 4.13 26.62 2.75
CA HIS A 198 2.91 27.24 2.22
C HIS A 198 1.72 27.20 3.18
N ALA A 199 1.79 26.38 4.23
CA ALA A 199 0.65 26.08 5.08
C ALA A 199 1.05 25.76 6.54
N PRO A 200 1.87 26.61 7.22
CA PRO A 200 2.37 26.30 8.56
C PRO A 200 1.27 26.21 9.63
N LEU A 201 0.09 26.77 9.35
CA LEU A 201 -1.09 26.74 10.22
C LEU A 201 -2.17 25.75 9.76
N ARG A 202 -1.96 25.03 8.65
CA ARG A 202 -2.96 24.10 8.06
C ARG A 202 -2.45 22.65 8.00
N SER A 203 -1.51 22.27 8.86
CA SER A 203 -1.06 20.87 8.94
C SER A 203 -2.19 19.98 9.42
N GLN A 204 -2.55 18.95 8.65
CA GLN A 204 -3.46 17.92 9.12
C GLN A 204 -2.68 16.89 9.92
N SER A 205 -3.22 16.45 11.05
CA SER A 205 -2.76 15.21 11.68
C SER A 205 -3.19 14.04 10.80
N SER A 206 -2.27 13.13 10.49
CA SER A 206 -2.57 11.88 9.81
C SER A 206 -3.64 11.11 10.60
N VAL A 207 -4.73 10.74 9.94
CA VAL A 207 -5.83 9.99 10.58
C VAL A 207 -5.35 8.59 10.98
N LYS A 208 -4.36 8.04 10.26
CA LYS A 208 -3.70 6.77 10.61
C LYS A 208 -2.89 6.81 11.91
N ASP A 209 -2.60 7.99 12.46
CA ASP A 209 -1.88 8.11 13.74
C ASP A 209 -2.83 7.95 14.95
N ASP A 210 -4.15 7.84 14.73
CA ASP A 210 -5.13 7.55 15.78
C ASP A 210 -5.03 6.07 16.23
N GLU A 211 -4.82 5.84 17.52
CA GLU A 211 -4.72 4.48 18.09
C GLU A 211 -5.97 3.62 17.80
N ASN A 212 -7.13 4.26 17.63
CA ASN A 212 -8.40 3.59 17.32
C ASN A 212 -8.80 3.75 15.85
N PHE A 213 -7.84 3.97 14.94
CA PHE A 213 -8.08 4.19 13.51
C PHE A 213 -9.02 3.15 12.90
N ALA A 214 -8.73 1.86 13.10
CA ALA A 214 -9.52 0.77 12.51
C ALA A 214 -10.92 0.61 13.10
N VAL A 215 -11.22 1.26 14.23
CA VAL A 215 -12.54 1.24 14.88
C VAL A 215 -13.35 2.48 14.49
N LYS A 216 -12.69 3.63 14.33
CA LYS A 216 -13.33 4.92 14.04
C LYS A 216 -13.54 5.17 12.55
N TYR A 217 -12.74 4.55 11.69
CA TYR A 217 -12.75 4.81 10.25
C TYR A 217 -12.92 3.54 9.43
N PHE A 218 -13.55 3.67 8.27
CA PHE A 218 -13.65 2.61 7.27
C PHE A 218 -13.36 3.17 5.87
N HIS A 219 -13.09 2.27 4.91
CA HIS A 219 -12.82 2.65 3.52
C HIS A 219 -13.73 1.88 2.55
N LEU A 220 -13.28 0.72 2.07
CA LEU A 220 -13.99 -0.10 1.09
C LEU A 220 -14.74 -1.24 1.75
N VAL A 221 -14.24 -1.72 2.88
CA VAL A 221 -14.91 -2.75 3.67
C VAL A 221 -15.90 -2.09 4.62
N ASP A 222 -17.16 -2.45 4.50
CA ASP A 222 -18.22 -1.93 5.36
C ASP A 222 -18.18 -2.61 6.74
N PRO A 223 -18.16 -1.83 7.85
CA PRO A 223 -18.04 -2.35 9.22
C PRO A 223 -19.27 -3.16 9.68
N ASP A 224 -20.46 -2.97 9.09
CA ASP A 224 -21.70 -3.60 9.55
C ASP A 224 -21.96 -4.99 8.94
N ILE A 225 -20.98 -5.54 8.21
CA ILE A 225 -21.19 -6.75 7.41
C ILE A 225 -21.37 -8.03 8.24
N ASP A 226 -20.85 -8.10 9.46
CA ASP A 226 -21.04 -9.27 10.33
C ASP A 226 -22.43 -9.29 11.01
N THR A 227 -23.08 -8.14 11.19
CA THR A 227 -24.33 -8.01 11.96
C THR A 227 -25.60 -8.14 11.12
N ASP A 228 -25.56 -7.81 9.82
CA ASP A 228 -26.78 -7.63 9.01
C ASP A 228 -26.96 -8.64 7.85
N LEU A 229 -26.51 -9.89 8.05
CA LEU A 229 -26.68 -11.02 7.12
C LEU A 229 -28.16 -11.42 6.87
N SER A 230 -29.11 -10.81 7.59
CA SER A 230 -30.55 -11.13 7.52
C SER A 230 -31.38 -10.19 6.65
N LYS A 231 -30.96 -8.95 6.38
CA LYS A 231 -31.86 -7.90 5.84
C LYS A 231 -31.74 -7.57 4.35
N HIS A 232 -30.63 -7.92 3.67
CA HIS A 232 -30.43 -7.56 2.25
C HIS A 232 -29.97 -8.74 1.38
N PRO A 233 -30.89 -9.49 0.75
CA PRO A 233 -30.56 -10.63 -0.11
C PRO A 233 -29.79 -10.25 -1.39
N GLU A 234 -29.94 -9.04 -1.92
CA GLU A 234 -29.20 -8.58 -3.10
C GLU A 234 -27.69 -8.41 -2.82
N LYS A 235 -27.33 -7.99 -1.60
CA LYS A 235 -25.92 -7.95 -1.13
C LYS A 235 -25.34 -9.34 -0.84
N LYS A 236 -26.15 -10.41 -0.81
CA LYS A 236 -25.65 -11.81 -0.73
C LYS A 236 -25.13 -12.31 -2.08
N ALA A 237 -25.68 -11.83 -3.20
CA ALA A 237 -25.34 -12.33 -4.53
C ALA A 237 -23.94 -11.89 -5.02
N LEU A 238 -23.43 -10.75 -4.54
CA LEU A 238 -22.12 -10.18 -4.91
C LEU A 238 -20.95 -10.66 -4.04
N LYS A 239 -21.19 -11.53 -3.04
CA LYS A 239 -20.21 -11.93 -2.02
C LYS A 239 -19.62 -13.33 -2.22
N PHE A 240 -19.65 -13.88 -3.43
CA PHE A 240 -18.89 -15.10 -3.71
C PHE A 240 -17.40 -14.75 -3.80
N LYS A 241 -16.66 -15.03 -2.72
CA LYS A 241 -15.19 -14.95 -2.66
C LYS A 241 -14.55 -15.64 -3.86
N GLU A 242 -15.18 -16.72 -4.31
CA GLU A 242 -14.84 -17.52 -5.48
C GLU A 242 -14.78 -16.72 -6.79
N MET A 243 -15.63 -15.69 -6.96
CA MET A 243 -15.60 -14.83 -8.15
C MET A 243 -14.30 -14.03 -8.25
N TYR A 244 -13.71 -13.69 -7.10
CA TYR A 244 -12.50 -12.88 -7.01
C TYR A 244 -11.22 -13.73 -7.02
N LEU A 245 -11.29 -15.06 -6.85
CA LEU A 245 -10.11 -15.94 -6.92
C LEU A 245 -9.39 -15.86 -8.27
N THR A 246 -10.09 -15.51 -9.35
CA THR A 246 -9.49 -15.24 -10.66
C THR A 246 -8.46 -14.11 -10.62
N LYS A 247 -8.58 -13.17 -9.67
CA LYS A 247 -7.62 -12.08 -9.46
C LYS A 247 -6.31 -12.57 -8.84
N LEU A 248 -6.34 -13.64 -8.04
CA LEU A 248 -5.12 -14.29 -7.56
C LEU A 248 -4.31 -14.86 -8.73
N LEU A 249 -4.99 -15.55 -9.65
CA LEU A 249 -4.36 -16.09 -10.86
C LEU A 249 -3.84 -14.96 -11.77
N SER A 250 -4.64 -13.93 -12.00
CA SER A 250 -4.24 -12.76 -12.80
C SER A 250 -2.98 -12.09 -12.24
N THR A 251 -2.93 -11.90 -10.91
CA THR A 251 -1.77 -11.35 -10.22
C THR A 251 -0.56 -12.26 -10.37
N LYS A 252 -0.72 -13.56 -10.08
CA LYS A 252 0.34 -14.55 -10.20
C LYS A 252 0.97 -14.59 -11.60
N VAL A 253 0.15 -14.65 -12.64
CA VAL A 253 0.63 -14.67 -14.04
C VAL A 253 1.41 -13.41 -14.36
N ARG A 254 0.87 -12.24 -14.00
CA ARG A 254 1.51 -10.96 -14.29
C ARG A 254 2.88 -10.81 -13.65
N ILE A 255 3.03 -11.29 -12.41
CA ILE A 255 4.32 -11.28 -11.72
C ILE A 255 5.31 -12.24 -12.38
N ILE A 256 4.88 -13.45 -12.74
CA ILE A 256 5.73 -14.43 -13.43
C ILE A 256 6.25 -13.87 -14.76
N ASP A 257 5.40 -13.23 -15.55
CA ASP A 257 5.81 -12.69 -16.85
C ASP A 257 6.75 -11.48 -16.72
N THR A 258 6.63 -10.71 -15.63
CA THR A 258 7.54 -9.60 -15.35
C THR A 258 8.96 -10.09 -14.95
N GLN A 259 9.12 -11.36 -14.58
CA GLN A 259 10.43 -11.95 -14.22
C GLN A 259 11.14 -12.66 -15.39
N LYS A 260 10.49 -12.79 -16.55
CA LYS A 260 11.06 -13.45 -17.74
C LYS A 260 11.84 -12.50 -18.67
N HIS A 261 11.82 -11.21 -18.38
CA HIS A 261 12.45 -10.13 -19.15
C HIS A 261 13.33 -9.29 -18.23
#